data_AF-A0A367YZX9-F1
#
_entry.id   AF-A0A367YZX9-F1
#
_cell.length_a   1.000
_cell.length_b   1.000
_cell.length_c   1.000
_cell.angle_alpha   90.00
_cell.angle_beta   90.00
_cell.angle_gamma   90.00
#
_symmetry.space_group_name_H-M   'P 1'
#
loop_
_entity.id
_entity.type
_entity.pdbx_description
1 polymer ?
#
loop_
_entity_poly.entity_id
_entity_poly.type
_entity_poly.pdbx_seq_one_letter_code
_entity_poly.pdbx_strand_id
1 'polypeptide(L)'
;MPHRRTSLEHDPDLPSGIDLGGLPRAVRAELRGLSPESAEFVGGHLVMAGELIDTDPQLAFAHAEAARRRASRLPVVREASAETAYAAGEYAHALREYRALRRMTGGVEYLPVMADCERALGRHDDALALTREAASSPELGPDSRAEALMVEAGVREDMGQTKEAVRLLKQATRTPARGLSRDSAARLTYAYADLLLRTGDETGALTWFTRTVDLDRGHVTDAGDRVALLQGMVLEVDEAGIEPWAPEEPEDESAEDALGDEQDEDADTADEPLDDERPGGADVEDDGAEHEDVVVTTGVGSSSTPDAGAPASDPADVGPEADGTTSDDDALIDSELAGDEQTLAEHELGEEETLQDDELIEDADVPADDDLTGGVETLLDDEFAADEDGPVGDELAGDEETLAEDEFDDDGGSVADGLVGDDEDGPADGDDR
;
A
#
# COMPACT_ATOMS: atom_id res chain seq x y z
N MET A 1 -49.53 -2.50 9.85
CA MET A 1 -48.25 -1.98 9.32
C MET A 1 -47.12 -2.68 10.06
N PRO A 2 -46.21 -3.41 9.38
CA PRO A 2 -44.95 -3.78 10.00
C PRO A 2 -44.14 -2.50 10.27
N HIS A 3 -43.42 -2.46 11.38
CA HIS A 3 -42.54 -1.32 11.67
C HIS A 3 -41.35 -1.36 10.70
N ARG A 4 -40.97 -0.20 10.14
CA ARG A 4 -39.75 -0.06 9.34
C ARG A 4 -38.57 -0.22 10.31
N ARG A 5 -37.95 -1.41 10.31
CA ARG A 5 -36.78 -1.72 11.14
C ARG A 5 -35.69 -0.68 10.90
N THR A 6 -35.21 -0.07 11.97
CA THR A 6 -34.15 0.93 11.91
C THR A 6 -32.80 0.23 11.81
N SER A 7 -31.91 0.72 10.94
CA SER A 7 -30.64 0.06 10.55
C SER A 7 -29.58 -0.14 11.65
N LEU A 8 -29.94 0.04 12.93
CA LEU A 8 -29.18 -0.36 14.11
C LEU A 8 -29.49 -1.82 14.52
N GLU A 9 -30.52 -2.44 13.95
CA GLU A 9 -31.00 -3.79 14.31
C GLU A 9 -30.26 -4.92 13.56
N HIS A 10 -29.15 -4.62 12.85
CA HIS A 10 -28.39 -5.51 11.95
C HIS A 10 -26.85 -5.30 12.01
N ASP A 11 -26.31 -4.65 13.04
CA ASP A 11 -24.86 -4.64 13.28
C ASP A 11 -24.44 -6.04 13.78
N PRO A 12 -23.32 -6.63 13.31
CA PRO A 12 -22.88 -7.94 13.76
C PRO A 12 -22.42 -7.91 15.22
N ASP A 13 -22.78 -8.92 16.01
CA ASP A 13 -22.46 -9.00 17.43
C ASP A 13 -20.94 -8.99 17.66
N LEU A 14 -20.48 -8.16 18.60
CA LEU A 14 -19.08 -8.17 19.07
C LEU A 14 -18.90 -9.22 20.18
N PRO A 15 -17.88 -10.09 20.08
CA PRO A 15 -17.40 -10.87 21.22
C PRO A 15 -17.12 -10.00 22.45
N SER A 16 -17.41 -10.53 23.65
CA SER A 16 -17.13 -9.83 24.90
C SER A 16 -15.64 -9.90 25.25
N GLY A 17 -14.97 -8.76 25.42
CA GLY A 17 -13.58 -8.70 25.89
C GLY A 17 -12.50 -8.75 24.79
N ILE A 18 -12.81 -8.26 23.59
CA ILE A 18 -11.84 -8.10 22.48
C ILE A 18 -10.64 -7.27 22.95
N ASP A 19 -9.41 -7.75 22.72
CA ASP A 19 -8.21 -6.96 23.00
C ASP A 19 -7.94 -5.91 21.91
N LEU A 20 -8.25 -4.65 22.23
CA LEU A 20 -7.90 -3.50 21.40
C LEU A 20 -6.37 -3.32 21.23
N GLY A 21 -5.55 -4.02 22.02
CA GLY A 21 -4.10 -4.11 21.88
C GLY A 21 -3.64 -4.58 20.49
N GLY A 22 -4.41 -5.46 19.84
CA GLY A 22 -4.16 -5.94 18.47
C GLY A 22 -4.22 -4.83 17.41
N LEU A 23 -4.94 -3.73 17.66
CA LEU A 23 -4.98 -2.60 16.73
C LEU A 23 -3.61 -1.91 16.63
N PRO A 24 -3.15 -1.53 15.42
CA PRO A 24 -1.91 -0.78 15.26
C PRO A 24 -1.92 0.55 16.06
N ARG A 25 -0.73 0.98 16.49
CA ARG A 25 -0.56 2.19 17.34
C ARG A 25 -1.12 3.47 16.70
N ALA A 26 -1.15 3.55 15.36
CA ALA A 26 -1.76 4.65 14.61
C ALA A 26 -3.30 4.62 14.69
N VAL A 27 -3.94 3.47 14.44
CA VAL A 27 -5.39 3.28 14.60
C VAL A 27 -5.84 3.67 15.99
N ARG A 28 -5.17 3.16 17.03
CA ARG A 28 -5.42 3.53 18.44
C ARG A 28 -5.12 5.00 18.77
N ALA A 29 -4.43 5.73 17.90
CA ALA A 29 -4.21 7.17 18.08
C ALA A 29 -5.41 8.00 17.62
N GLU A 30 -6.04 7.65 16.50
CA GLU A 30 -7.26 8.30 15.99
C GLU A 30 -8.45 8.05 16.93
N LEU A 31 -8.61 6.82 17.45
CA LEU A 31 -9.72 6.47 18.34
C LEU A 31 -9.75 7.26 19.65
N ARG A 32 -8.63 7.89 20.07
CA ARG A 32 -8.60 8.74 21.29
C ARG A 32 -9.45 10.00 21.19
N GLY A 33 -9.89 10.39 19.99
CA GLY A 33 -10.82 11.50 19.79
C GLY A 33 -12.29 11.16 20.09
N LEU A 34 -12.61 9.89 20.38
CA LEU A 34 -13.95 9.41 20.66
C LEU A 34 -14.21 9.33 22.19
N SER A 35 -15.48 9.18 22.59
CA SER A 35 -15.80 8.77 23.97
C SER A 35 -15.30 7.34 24.23
N PRO A 36 -14.96 6.95 25.48
CA PRO A 36 -14.43 5.61 25.77
C PRO A 36 -15.30 4.47 25.21
N GLU A 37 -16.62 4.52 25.46
CA GLU A 37 -17.61 3.57 24.90
C GLU A 37 -17.60 3.53 23.37
N SER A 38 -17.43 4.68 22.70
CA SER A 38 -17.36 4.73 21.23
C SER A 38 -16.01 4.24 20.70
N ALA A 39 -14.91 4.46 21.43
CA ALA A 39 -13.59 3.95 21.10
C ALA A 39 -13.50 2.43 21.28
N GLU A 40 -14.16 1.89 22.31
CA GLU A 40 -14.30 0.45 22.56
C GLU A 40 -15.16 -0.23 21.50
N PHE A 41 -16.34 0.31 21.20
CA PHE A 41 -17.23 -0.19 20.14
C PHE A 41 -16.56 -0.15 18.75
N VAL A 42 -16.01 1.00 18.34
CA VAL A 42 -15.34 1.13 17.04
C VAL A 42 -14.08 0.28 16.99
N GLY A 43 -13.30 0.26 18.08
CA GLY A 43 -12.08 -0.54 18.17
C GLY A 43 -12.36 -2.04 18.03
N GLY A 44 -13.35 -2.57 18.74
CA GLY A 44 -13.74 -3.99 18.65
C GLY A 44 -14.18 -4.37 17.24
N HIS A 45 -14.99 -3.53 16.58
CA HIS A 45 -15.36 -3.73 15.18
C HIS A 45 -14.17 -3.67 14.21
N LEU A 46 -13.17 -2.81 14.46
CA LEU A 46 -11.94 -2.76 13.65
C LEU A 46 -11.03 -3.98 13.85
N VAL A 47 -10.99 -4.57 15.06
CA VAL A 47 -10.29 -5.85 15.29
C VAL A 47 -10.97 -6.97 14.52
N MET A 48 -12.29 -7.16 14.71
CA MET A 48 -13.04 -8.19 13.98
C MET A 48 -12.94 -8.03 12.46
N ALA A 49 -12.96 -6.79 11.95
CA ALA A 49 -12.79 -6.52 10.53
C ALA A 49 -11.39 -6.93 10.02
N GLY A 50 -10.34 -6.74 10.81
CA GLY A 50 -8.97 -7.16 10.45
C GLY A 50 -8.74 -8.68 10.56
N GLU A 51 -9.34 -9.34 11.54
CA GLU A 51 -9.23 -10.79 11.74
C GLU A 51 -10.00 -11.60 10.67
N LEU A 52 -11.10 -11.04 10.15
CA LEU A 52 -11.98 -11.73 9.22
C LEU A 52 -11.71 -11.43 7.74
N ILE A 53 -10.90 -10.42 7.39
CA ILE A 53 -10.80 -9.92 6.00
C ILE A 53 -10.37 -11.00 4.98
N ASP A 54 -9.54 -11.96 5.39
CA ASP A 54 -9.06 -13.05 4.54
C ASP A 54 -9.95 -14.32 4.59
N THR A 55 -10.91 -14.40 5.51
CA THR A 55 -11.66 -15.65 5.83
C THR A 55 -13.18 -15.53 5.71
N ASP A 56 -13.77 -14.41 6.13
CA ASP A 56 -15.14 -14.00 5.84
C ASP A 56 -15.16 -12.49 5.52
N PRO A 57 -14.80 -12.11 4.28
CA PRO A 57 -14.74 -10.71 3.86
C PRO A 57 -16.08 -9.98 4.02
N GLN A 58 -17.20 -10.69 3.86
CA GLN A 58 -18.55 -10.13 3.97
C GLN A 58 -18.90 -9.79 5.42
N LEU A 59 -18.54 -10.63 6.39
CA LEU A 59 -18.68 -10.33 7.82
C LEU A 59 -17.69 -9.26 8.26
N ALA A 60 -16.44 -9.30 7.77
CA ALA A 60 -15.44 -8.25 8.00
C ALA A 60 -15.98 -6.86 7.58
N PHE A 61 -16.59 -6.79 6.39
CA PHE A 61 -17.24 -5.59 5.88
C PHE A 61 -18.43 -5.16 6.75
N ALA A 62 -19.24 -6.10 7.25
CA ALA A 62 -20.33 -5.79 8.17
C ALA A 62 -19.83 -5.18 9.50
N HIS A 63 -18.71 -5.65 10.06
CA HIS A 63 -18.10 -5.04 11.24
C HIS A 63 -17.53 -3.64 10.92
N ALA A 64 -16.80 -3.47 9.81
CA ALA A 64 -16.27 -2.17 9.39
C ALA A 64 -17.38 -1.13 9.13
N GLU A 65 -18.52 -1.57 8.57
CA GLU A 65 -19.70 -0.72 8.37
C GLU A 65 -20.37 -0.30 9.69
N ALA A 66 -20.37 -1.15 10.72
CA ALA A 66 -20.86 -0.79 12.07
C ALA A 66 -19.94 0.25 12.74
N ALA A 67 -18.62 0.06 12.66
CA ALA A 67 -17.64 1.07 13.04
C ALA A 67 -17.87 2.41 12.29
N ARG A 68 -18.10 2.36 10.98
CA ARG A 68 -18.39 3.52 10.13
C ARG A 68 -19.71 4.21 10.49
N ARG A 69 -20.76 3.49 10.88
CA ARG A 69 -21.99 4.07 11.42
C ARG A 69 -21.73 4.94 12.66
N ARG A 70 -20.87 4.49 13.58
CA ARG A 70 -20.49 5.24 14.80
C ARG A 70 -19.48 6.38 14.53
N ALA A 71 -18.51 6.19 13.63
CA ALA A 71 -17.32 7.06 13.53
C ALA A 71 -16.90 7.48 12.10
N SER A 72 -17.83 7.62 11.15
CA SER A 72 -17.64 8.05 9.74
C SER A 72 -16.82 9.32 9.44
N ARG A 73 -16.27 10.03 10.43
CA ARG A 73 -15.36 11.17 10.26
C ARG A 73 -13.87 10.80 10.39
N LEU A 74 -13.54 9.63 10.96
CA LEU A 74 -12.15 9.18 11.08
C LEU A 74 -11.68 8.55 9.75
N PRO A 75 -10.50 8.93 9.22
CA PRO A 75 -9.88 8.27 8.08
C PRO A 75 -9.81 6.74 8.26
N VAL A 76 -9.24 6.25 9.36
CA VAL A 76 -9.00 4.81 9.57
C VAL A 76 -10.28 3.95 9.50
N VAL A 77 -11.43 4.52 9.89
CA VAL A 77 -12.72 3.82 9.86
C VAL A 77 -13.30 3.77 8.43
N ARG A 78 -12.95 4.74 7.57
CA ARG A 78 -13.26 4.67 6.13
C ARG A 78 -12.32 3.76 5.38
N GLU A 79 -11.06 3.69 5.79
CA GLU A 79 -10.04 2.80 5.23
C GLU A 79 -10.40 1.34 5.45
N ALA A 80 -10.64 0.93 6.70
CA ALA A 80 -11.15 -0.41 7.00
C ALA A 80 -12.47 -0.73 6.28
N SER A 81 -13.38 0.25 6.13
CA SER A 81 -14.62 0.09 5.35
C SER A 81 -14.41 0.05 3.83
N ALA A 82 -13.27 0.50 3.31
CA ALA A 82 -12.94 0.45 1.89
C ALA A 82 -12.22 -0.86 1.55
N GLU A 83 -11.27 -1.28 2.39
CA GLU A 83 -10.50 -2.52 2.25
C GLU A 83 -11.38 -3.76 2.40
N THR A 84 -12.21 -3.82 3.46
CA THR A 84 -13.16 -4.94 3.62
C THR A 84 -14.24 -4.97 2.54
N ALA A 85 -14.72 -3.81 2.07
CA ALA A 85 -15.62 -3.74 0.92
C ALA A 85 -14.95 -4.26 -0.36
N TYR A 86 -13.67 -3.95 -0.57
CA TYR A 86 -12.90 -4.43 -1.71
C TYR A 86 -12.72 -5.96 -1.65
N ALA A 87 -12.32 -6.50 -0.49
CA ALA A 87 -12.21 -7.94 -0.25
C ALA A 87 -13.57 -8.67 -0.41
N ALA A 88 -14.68 -8.04 -0.01
CA ALA A 88 -16.03 -8.57 -0.16
C ALA A 88 -16.59 -8.52 -1.60
N GLY A 89 -15.89 -7.89 -2.55
CA GLY A 89 -16.37 -7.66 -3.92
C GLY A 89 -17.33 -6.48 -4.08
N GLU A 90 -17.54 -5.68 -3.03
CA GLU A 90 -18.39 -4.49 -3.00
C GLU A 90 -17.64 -3.26 -3.57
N TYR A 91 -17.07 -3.41 -4.77
CA TYR A 91 -16.19 -2.42 -5.41
C TYR A 91 -16.81 -1.02 -5.53
N ALA A 92 -18.13 -0.93 -5.73
CA ALA A 92 -18.86 0.34 -5.77
C ALA A 92 -18.91 1.06 -4.41
N HIS A 93 -18.81 0.33 -3.29
CA HIS A 93 -18.67 0.90 -1.95
C HIS A 93 -17.22 1.24 -1.65
N ALA A 94 -16.28 0.32 -1.91
CA ALA A 94 -14.84 0.54 -1.74
C ALA A 94 -14.38 1.83 -2.44
N LEU A 95 -14.67 1.95 -3.73
CA LEU A 95 -14.38 3.11 -4.58
C LEU A 95 -14.98 4.43 -4.08
N ARG A 96 -16.17 4.40 -3.48
CA ARG A 96 -16.79 5.59 -2.87
C ARG A 96 -16.01 6.06 -1.64
N GLU A 97 -15.58 5.12 -0.81
CA GLU A 97 -14.85 5.42 0.42
C GLU A 97 -13.38 5.78 0.14
N TYR A 98 -12.69 5.12 -0.81
CA TYR A 98 -11.38 5.57 -1.32
C TYR A 98 -11.44 6.97 -1.96
N ARG A 99 -12.50 7.29 -2.72
CA ARG A 99 -12.76 8.67 -3.19
C ARG A 99 -13.02 9.65 -2.05
N ALA A 100 -13.51 9.20 -0.88
CA ALA A 100 -13.65 10.05 0.30
C ALA A 100 -12.30 10.24 1.02
N LEU A 101 -11.55 9.16 1.24
CA LEU A 101 -10.19 9.18 1.79
C LEU A 101 -9.28 10.10 0.99
N ARG A 102 -9.21 9.96 -0.34
CA ARG A 102 -8.43 10.84 -1.22
C ARG A 102 -8.80 12.33 -1.09
N ARG A 103 -10.05 12.67 -0.78
CA ARG A 103 -10.49 14.06 -0.51
C ARG A 103 -10.19 14.54 0.92
N MET A 104 -9.89 13.62 1.84
CA MET A 104 -9.57 13.90 3.24
C MET A 104 -8.05 13.94 3.49
N THR A 105 -7.28 13.03 2.88
CA THR A 105 -5.81 12.98 2.95
C THR A 105 -5.16 13.87 1.90
N GLY A 106 -5.82 14.08 0.75
CA GLY A 106 -5.23 14.69 -0.45
C GLY A 106 -4.37 13.74 -1.27
N GLY A 107 -4.20 12.49 -0.81
CA GLY A 107 -3.14 11.60 -1.26
C GLY A 107 -3.36 10.89 -2.60
N VAL A 108 -2.37 10.08 -2.95
CA VAL A 108 -2.25 9.35 -4.23
C VAL A 108 -2.11 7.84 -4.04
N GLU A 109 -1.89 7.39 -2.81
CA GLU A 109 -1.77 6.01 -2.36
C GLU A 109 -2.93 5.11 -2.84
N TYR A 110 -4.17 5.63 -2.85
CA TYR A 110 -5.35 4.87 -3.25
C TYR A 110 -5.59 4.79 -4.77
N LEU A 111 -4.76 5.44 -5.61
CA LEU A 111 -4.95 5.41 -7.07
C LEU A 111 -4.97 4.00 -7.70
N PRO A 112 -4.11 3.03 -7.29
CA PRO A 112 -4.12 1.68 -7.85
C PRO A 112 -5.42 0.93 -7.53
N VAL A 113 -5.84 0.92 -6.26
CA VAL A 113 -7.06 0.22 -5.82
C VAL A 113 -8.33 0.91 -6.34
N MET A 114 -8.33 2.23 -6.48
CA MET A 114 -9.41 2.95 -7.18
C MET A 114 -9.50 2.55 -8.67
N ALA A 115 -8.37 2.34 -9.34
CA ALA A 115 -8.34 1.89 -10.73
C ALA A 115 -8.89 0.47 -10.88
N ASP A 116 -8.50 -0.48 -10.00
CA ASP A 116 -9.01 -1.84 -10.07
C ASP A 116 -10.50 -1.94 -9.65
N CYS A 117 -10.97 -1.05 -8.77
CA CYS A 117 -12.41 -0.92 -8.51
C CYS A 117 -13.19 -0.47 -9.77
N GLU A 118 -12.70 0.52 -10.53
CA GLU A 118 -13.38 0.93 -11.78
C GLU A 118 -13.28 -0.17 -12.86
N ARG A 119 -12.17 -0.93 -12.89
CA ARG A 119 -11.99 -2.11 -13.73
C ARG A 119 -13.04 -3.18 -13.40
N ALA A 120 -13.18 -3.56 -12.14
CA ALA A 120 -14.16 -4.55 -11.68
C ALA A 120 -15.63 -4.10 -11.93
N LEU A 121 -15.87 -2.79 -12.06
CA LEU A 121 -17.15 -2.22 -12.48
C LEU A 121 -17.30 -2.07 -14.02
N GLY A 122 -16.37 -2.61 -14.81
CA GLY A 122 -16.38 -2.60 -16.28
C GLY A 122 -16.03 -1.23 -16.92
N ARG A 123 -15.52 -0.27 -16.14
CA ARG A 123 -15.24 1.11 -16.58
C ARG A 123 -13.77 1.26 -16.95
N HIS A 124 -13.38 0.54 -18.01
CA HIS A 124 -11.99 0.43 -18.43
C HIS A 124 -11.34 1.79 -18.75
N ASP A 125 -12.08 2.75 -19.31
CA ASP A 125 -11.55 4.10 -19.60
C ASP A 125 -11.25 4.93 -18.33
N ASP A 126 -12.08 4.80 -17.29
CA ASP A 126 -11.88 5.45 -15.99
C ASP A 126 -10.71 4.78 -15.22
N ALA A 127 -10.64 3.44 -15.27
CA ALA A 127 -9.52 2.69 -14.71
C ALA A 127 -8.19 3.10 -15.36
N LEU A 128 -8.12 3.14 -16.69
CA LEU A 128 -6.94 3.64 -17.42
C LEU A 128 -6.64 5.12 -17.12
N ALA A 129 -7.63 5.94 -16.76
CA ALA A 129 -7.38 7.33 -16.36
C ALA A 129 -6.65 7.40 -15.01
N LEU A 130 -7.05 6.55 -14.06
CA LEU A 130 -6.43 6.43 -12.75
C LEU A 130 -5.03 5.80 -12.80
N THR A 131 -4.77 4.81 -13.67
CA THR A 131 -3.39 4.28 -13.85
C THR A 131 -2.47 5.32 -14.51
N ARG A 132 -2.98 6.13 -15.45
CA ARG A 132 -2.25 7.28 -16.01
C ARG A 132 -1.95 8.35 -14.96
N GLU A 133 -2.90 8.64 -14.06
CA GLU A 133 -2.68 9.54 -12.91
C GLU A 133 -1.59 8.97 -11.97
N ALA A 134 -1.68 7.70 -11.60
CA ALA A 134 -0.70 7.00 -10.77
C ALA A 134 0.72 7.00 -11.37
N ALA A 135 0.84 6.73 -12.68
CA ALA A 135 2.12 6.72 -13.38
C ALA A 135 2.79 8.11 -13.41
N SER A 136 1.99 9.18 -13.50
CA SER A 136 2.46 10.58 -13.62
C SER A 136 2.65 11.31 -12.29
N SER A 137 1.99 10.87 -11.21
CA SER A 137 2.22 11.42 -9.86
C SER A 137 3.69 11.27 -9.46
N PRO A 138 4.38 12.30 -8.94
CA PRO A 138 5.74 12.18 -8.43
C PRO A 138 5.79 11.54 -7.02
N GLU A 139 4.72 11.68 -6.23
CA GLU A 139 4.64 11.27 -4.83
C GLU A 139 4.42 9.76 -4.65
N LEU A 140 3.88 9.08 -5.67
CA LEU A 140 3.56 7.66 -5.59
C LEU A 140 4.83 6.79 -5.53
N GLY A 141 4.91 5.88 -4.55
CA GLY A 141 6.03 4.97 -4.36
C GLY A 141 6.20 3.94 -5.51
N PRO A 142 7.39 3.33 -5.67
CA PRO A 142 7.65 2.38 -6.75
C PRO A 142 6.74 1.15 -6.69
N ASP A 143 6.44 0.67 -5.48
CA ASP A 143 5.55 -0.47 -5.23
C ASP A 143 4.12 -0.16 -5.68
N SER A 144 3.53 0.94 -5.21
CA SER A 144 2.19 1.37 -5.62
C SER A 144 2.10 1.70 -7.13
N ARG A 145 3.20 2.11 -7.77
CA ARG A 145 3.27 2.21 -9.25
C ARG A 145 3.27 0.84 -9.92
N ALA A 146 3.92 -0.18 -9.35
CA ALA A 146 3.89 -1.54 -9.87
C ALA A 146 2.50 -2.15 -9.74
N GLU A 147 1.80 -1.93 -8.61
CA GLU A 147 0.40 -2.30 -8.45
C GLU A 147 -0.48 -1.60 -9.52
N ALA A 148 -0.36 -0.28 -9.71
CA ALA A 148 -1.09 0.43 -10.78
C ALA A 148 -0.76 -0.06 -12.20
N LEU A 149 0.46 -0.53 -12.43
CA LEU A 149 0.89 -1.09 -13.71
C LEU A 149 0.33 -2.51 -13.93
N MET A 150 0.21 -3.33 -12.89
CA MET A 150 -0.49 -4.62 -12.96
C MET A 150 -2.00 -4.43 -13.20
N VAL A 151 -2.62 -3.43 -12.57
CA VAL A 151 -4.01 -3.04 -12.87
C VAL A 151 -4.15 -2.58 -14.33
N GLU A 152 -3.23 -1.76 -14.86
CA GLU A 152 -3.27 -1.41 -16.28
C GLU A 152 -3.17 -2.66 -17.17
N ALA A 153 -2.25 -3.60 -16.87
CA ALA A 153 -2.15 -4.84 -17.63
C ALA A 153 -3.48 -5.63 -17.65
N GLY A 154 -4.16 -5.71 -16.51
CA GLY A 154 -5.49 -6.32 -16.39
C GLY A 154 -6.54 -5.62 -17.25
N VAL A 155 -6.70 -4.30 -17.11
CA VAL A 155 -7.67 -3.52 -17.91
C VAL A 155 -7.41 -3.68 -19.42
N ARG A 156 -6.14 -3.71 -19.83
CA ARG A 156 -5.75 -3.93 -21.23
C ARG A 156 -6.16 -5.32 -21.71
N GLU A 157 -6.05 -6.35 -20.87
CA GLU A 157 -6.52 -7.70 -21.19
C GLU A 157 -8.05 -7.77 -21.30
N ASP A 158 -8.79 -7.15 -20.37
CA ASP A 158 -10.26 -7.11 -20.40
C ASP A 158 -10.79 -6.41 -21.68
N MET A 159 -10.02 -5.46 -22.22
CA MET A 159 -10.26 -4.80 -23.51
C MET A 159 -9.76 -5.59 -24.73
N GLY A 160 -9.30 -6.84 -24.57
CA GLY A 160 -8.73 -7.67 -25.64
C GLY A 160 -7.36 -7.23 -26.16
N GLN A 161 -6.70 -6.27 -25.50
CA GLN A 161 -5.39 -5.73 -25.87
C GLN A 161 -4.24 -6.57 -25.29
N THR A 162 -4.40 -7.89 -25.22
CA THR A 162 -3.51 -8.82 -24.48
C THR A 162 -2.02 -8.69 -24.88
N LYS A 163 -1.73 -8.39 -26.16
CA LYS A 163 -0.35 -8.14 -26.63
C LYS A 163 0.30 -6.91 -25.97
N GLU A 164 -0.49 -5.89 -25.65
CA GLU A 164 -0.04 -4.67 -24.98
C GLU A 164 0.15 -4.90 -23.48
N ALA A 165 -0.75 -5.67 -22.83
CA ALA A 165 -0.57 -6.14 -21.46
C ALA A 165 0.75 -6.95 -21.30
N VAL A 166 0.99 -7.91 -22.21
CA VAL A 166 2.25 -8.66 -22.30
C VAL A 166 3.45 -7.73 -22.49
N ARG A 167 3.37 -6.74 -23.39
CA ARG A 167 4.45 -5.77 -23.62
C ARG A 167 4.78 -4.95 -22.36
N LEU A 168 3.75 -4.50 -21.66
CA LEU A 168 3.83 -3.63 -20.48
C LEU A 168 4.41 -4.37 -19.25
N LEU A 169 3.89 -5.55 -18.91
CA LEU A 169 4.45 -6.38 -17.84
C LEU A 169 5.88 -6.84 -18.14
N LYS A 170 6.16 -7.24 -19.39
CA LYS A 170 7.52 -7.61 -19.84
C LYS A 170 8.53 -6.47 -19.71
N GLN A 171 8.10 -5.24 -19.97
CA GLN A 171 8.93 -4.05 -19.83
C GLN A 171 9.24 -3.78 -18.34
N ALA A 172 8.23 -3.78 -17.49
CA ALA A 172 8.37 -3.53 -16.05
C ALA A 172 9.22 -4.62 -15.35
N THR A 173 9.04 -5.89 -15.70
CA THR A 173 9.81 -7.02 -15.14
C THR A 173 11.26 -7.06 -15.63
N ARG A 174 11.54 -6.53 -16.84
CA ARG A 174 12.90 -6.40 -17.39
C ARG A 174 13.66 -5.19 -16.84
N THR A 175 12.97 -4.09 -16.58
CA THR A 175 13.55 -2.87 -16.02
C THR A 175 12.74 -2.42 -14.79
N PRO A 176 12.89 -3.09 -13.63
CA PRO A 176 12.16 -2.73 -12.42
C PRO A 176 12.46 -1.29 -11.97
N ALA A 177 11.47 -0.66 -11.32
CA ALA A 177 11.65 0.67 -10.76
C ALA A 177 12.72 0.68 -9.65
N ARG A 178 13.52 1.76 -9.58
CA ARG A 178 14.51 1.91 -8.51
C ARG A 178 13.79 2.01 -7.15
N GLY A 179 14.13 1.11 -6.24
CA GLY A 179 13.52 1.05 -4.91
C GLY A 179 12.23 0.23 -4.83
N LEU A 180 11.82 -0.45 -5.91
CA LEU A 180 10.77 -1.46 -5.86
C LEU A 180 11.13 -2.55 -4.85
N SER A 181 10.20 -2.91 -3.96
CA SER A 181 10.40 -4.01 -3.02
C SER A 181 10.54 -5.36 -3.71
N ARG A 182 11.10 -6.32 -2.98
CA ARG A 182 11.26 -7.70 -3.46
C ARG A 182 9.90 -8.37 -3.72
N ASP A 183 8.90 -8.02 -2.92
CA ASP A 183 7.59 -8.67 -2.94
C ASP A 183 6.72 -8.10 -4.07
N SER A 184 6.74 -6.77 -4.28
CA SER A 184 6.15 -6.18 -5.50
C SER A 184 6.88 -6.62 -6.77
N ALA A 185 8.19 -6.85 -6.72
CA ALA A 185 8.92 -7.45 -7.84
C ALA A 185 8.52 -8.92 -8.10
N ALA A 186 8.24 -9.70 -7.05
CA ALA A 186 7.72 -11.06 -7.16
C ALA A 186 6.31 -11.05 -7.78
N ARG A 187 5.36 -10.27 -7.25
CA ARG A 187 4.00 -10.10 -7.79
C ARG A 187 3.99 -9.68 -9.26
N LEU A 188 4.84 -8.72 -9.63
CA LEU A 188 4.99 -8.26 -11.02
C LEU A 188 5.51 -9.36 -11.94
N THR A 189 6.45 -10.17 -11.46
CA THR A 189 6.99 -11.33 -12.19
C THR A 189 5.93 -12.44 -12.32
N TYR A 190 5.16 -12.69 -11.26
CA TYR A 190 4.01 -13.61 -11.24
C TYR A 190 2.95 -13.22 -12.28
N ALA A 191 2.48 -11.97 -12.24
CA ALA A 191 1.48 -11.46 -13.17
C ALA A 191 1.92 -11.59 -14.64
N TYR A 192 3.21 -11.41 -14.91
CA TYR A 192 3.78 -11.64 -16.25
C TYR A 192 3.80 -13.13 -16.63
N ALA A 193 4.19 -14.03 -15.71
CA ALA A 193 4.21 -15.47 -15.94
C ALA A 193 2.81 -16.06 -16.18
N ASP A 194 1.83 -15.65 -15.38
CA ASP A 194 0.43 -16.06 -15.49
C ASP A 194 -0.23 -15.53 -16.77
N LEU A 195 0.07 -14.29 -17.18
CA LEU A 195 -0.38 -13.77 -18.48
C LEU A 195 0.23 -14.54 -19.65
N LEU A 196 1.52 -14.92 -19.59
CA LEU A 196 2.14 -15.78 -20.61
C LEU A 196 1.41 -17.12 -20.71
N LEU A 197 1.12 -17.77 -19.58
CA LEU A 197 0.38 -19.03 -19.52
C LEU A 197 -1.01 -18.90 -20.15
N ARG A 198 -1.76 -17.86 -19.79
CA ARG A 198 -3.10 -17.57 -20.35
C ARG A 198 -3.07 -17.24 -21.84
N THR A 199 -1.93 -16.80 -22.38
CA THR A 199 -1.71 -16.65 -23.84
C THR A 199 -1.14 -17.89 -24.54
N GLY A 200 -0.89 -18.99 -23.82
CA GLY A 200 -0.36 -20.24 -24.37
C GLY A 200 1.17 -20.32 -24.52
N ASP A 201 1.92 -19.37 -23.97
CA ASP A 201 3.39 -19.45 -23.87
C ASP A 201 3.79 -20.19 -22.57
N GLU A 202 3.52 -21.50 -22.52
CA GLU A 202 3.84 -22.37 -21.37
C GLU A 202 5.33 -22.39 -21.04
N THR A 203 6.20 -22.31 -22.06
CA THR A 203 7.66 -22.29 -21.88
C THR A 203 8.13 -20.98 -21.26
N GLY A 204 7.56 -19.85 -21.72
CA GLY A 204 7.72 -18.56 -21.08
C GLY A 204 7.19 -18.57 -19.66
N ALA A 205 5.96 -19.02 -19.44
CA ALA A 205 5.33 -19.10 -18.13
C ALA A 205 6.19 -19.86 -17.11
N LEU A 206 6.64 -21.08 -17.44
CA LEU A 206 7.52 -21.88 -16.58
C LEU A 206 8.82 -21.14 -16.23
N THR A 207 9.43 -20.46 -17.22
CA THR A 207 10.64 -19.66 -17.01
C THR A 207 10.41 -18.50 -16.03
N TRP A 208 9.26 -17.81 -16.14
CA TRP A 208 8.97 -16.64 -15.33
C TRP A 208 8.37 -16.99 -13.95
N PHE A 209 7.60 -18.07 -13.80
CA PHE A 209 7.20 -18.60 -12.49
C PHE A 209 8.42 -19.09 -11.69
N THR A 210 9.38 -19.77 -12.33
CA THR A 210 10.64 -20.16 -11.66
C THR A 210 11.38 -18.92 -11.11
N ARG A 211 11.45 -17.84 -11.90
CA ARG A 211 12.01 -16.56 -11.44
C ARG A 211 11.16 -15.86 -10.39
N THR A 212 9.85 -16.10 -10.34
CA THR A 212 9.01 -15.64 -9.23
C THR A 212 9.38 -16.36 -7.94
N VAL A 213 9.59 -17.69 -7.95
CA VAL A 213 10.07 -18.45 -6.79
C VAL A 213 11.43 -17.94 -6.30
N ASP A 214 12.36 -17.60 -7.21
CA ASP A 214 13.63 -16.98 -6.84
C ASP A 214 13.46 -15.65 -6.09
N LEU A 215 12.40 -14.89 -6.39
CA LEU A 215 12.10 -13.60 -5.76
C LEU A 215 11.27 -13.77 -4.48
N ASP A 216 10.26 -14.62 -4.49
CA ASP A 216 9.27 -14.78 -3.42
C ASP A 216 9.83 -15.56 -2.22
N ARG A 217 10.47 -14.84 -1.32
CA ARG A 217 10.91 -15.36 0.00
C ARG A 217 9.85 -15.22 1.09
N GLY A 218 8.74 -14.55 0.80
CA GLY A 218 7.62 -14.37 1.73
C GLY A 218 6.56 -15.46 1.60
N HIS A 219 6.61 -16.26 0.53
CA HIS A 219 5.54 -17.14 0.08
C HIS A 219 4.23 -16.37 -0.15
N VAL A 220 4.33 -15.18 -0.77
CA VAL A 220 3.19 -14.31 -1.11
C VAL A 220 2.53 -14.67 -2.46
N THR A 221 3.02 -15.72 -3.12
CA THR A 221 2.49 -16.29 -4.37
C THR A 221 2.56 -17.83 -4.37
N ASP A 222 1.67 -18.48 -5.12
CA ASP A 222 1.65 -19.92 -5.39
C ASP A 222 2.62 -20.33 -6.52
N ALA A 223 3.67 -19.53 -6.78
CA ALA A 223 4.56 -19.71 -7.92
C ALA A 223 5.29 -21.08 -7.94
N GLY A 224 5.56 -21.66 -6.76
CA GLY A 224 6.14 -23.00 -6.65
C GLY A 224 5.20 -24.09 -7.19
N ASP A 225 3.93 -24.00 -6.83
CA ASP A 225 2.89 -24.93 -7.29
C ASP A 225 2.63 -24.77 -8.79
N ARG A 226 2.67 -23.53 -9.31
CA ARG A 226 2.62 -23.26 -10.76
C ARG A 226 3.78 -23.91 -11.52
N VAL A 227 5.00 -23.87 -10.98
CA VAL A 227 6.15 -24.59 -11.57
C VAL A 227 5.94 -26.10 -11.52
N ALA A 228 5.48 -26.65 -10.40
CA ALA A 228 5.23 -28.08 -10.25
C ALA A 228 4.18 -28.59 -11.25
N LEU A 229 3.03 -27.91 -11.35
CA LEU A 229 1.95 -28.23 -12.28
C LEU A 229 2.41 -28.17 -13.75
N LEU A 230 3.16 -27.14 -14.14
CA LEU A 230 3.71 -27.00 -15.51
C LEU A 230 4.79 -28.06 -15.83
N GLN A 231 5.43 -28.65 -14.82
CA GLN A 231 6.35 -29.77 -14.98
C GLN A 231 5.66 -31.15 -14.90
N GLY A 232 4.33 -31.17 -14.76
CA GLY A 232 3.54 -32.41 -14.63
C GLY A 232 3.65 -33.08 -13.26
N MET A 233 4.17 -32.38 -12.25
CA MET A 233 4.21 -32.84 -10.87
C MET A 233 2.89 -32.47 -10.18
N VAL A 234 2.05 -33.47 -9.92
CA VAL A 234 0.84 -33.31 -9.12
C VAL A 234 1.21 -33.41 -7.65
N LEU A 235 0.99 -32.34 -6.89
CA LEU A 235 1.06 -32.37 -5.43
C LEU A 235 -0.23 -32.99 -4.87
N GLU A 236 -0.24 -34.32 -4.75
CA GLU A 236 -1.28 -35.03 -4.00
C GLU A 236 -1.08 -34.75 -2.50
N VAL A 237 -1.74 -33.70 -2.00
CA VAL A 237 -1.86 -33.44 -0.55
C VAL A 237 -2.91 -34.40 0.01
N ASP A 238 -2.46 -35.47 0.65
CA ASP A 238 -3.35 -36.41 1.31
C ASP A 238 -3.76 -35.88 2.69
N GLU A 239 -5.05 -35.57 2.86
CA GLU A 239 -5.66 -35.19 4.14
C GLU A 239 -5.49 -36.28 5.23
N ALA A 240 -5.09 -37.50 4.83
CA ALA A 240 -4.73 -38.60 5.71
C ALA A 240 -3.25 -38.65 6.13
N GLY A 241 -2.36 -37.86 5.49
CA GLY A 241 -0.92 -37.81 5.78
C GLY A 241 -0.56 -36.88 6.95
N ILE A 242 -1.50 -36.04 7.39
CA ILE A 242 -1.37 -35.23 8.60
C ILE A 242 -1.67 -36.11 9.82
N GLU A 243 -0.69 -36.90 10.26
CA GLU A 243 -0.75 -37.49 11.60
C GLU A 243 -0.83 -36.34 12.62
N PRO A 244 -1.86 -36.28 13.48
CA PRO A 244 -1.90 -35.28 14.54
C PRO A 244 -0.68 -35.45 15.43
N TRP A 245 0.08 -34.38 15.66
CA TRP A 245 1.23 -34.40 16.57
C TRP A 245 0.73 -34.73 17.98
N ALA A 246 0.77 -36.01 18.33
CA ALA A 246 0.53 -36.49 19.67
C ALA A 246 1.69 -35.99 20.55
N PRO A 247 1.42 -35.18 21.59
CA PRO A 247 2.45 -34.90 22.58
C PRO A 247 2.82 -36.21 23.26
N GLU A 248 4.13 -36.48 23.39
CA GLU A 248 4.61 -37.63 24.14
C GLU A 248 4.13 -37.52 25.60
N GLU A 249 3.41 -38.52 26.10
CA GLU A 249 2.98 -38.53 27.50
C GLU A 249 4.23 -38.65 28.40
N PRO A 250 4.34 -37.84 29.47
CA PRO A 250 5.53 -37.85 30.32
C PRO A 250 5.67 -39.18 31.06
N GLU A 251 6.86 -39.76 31.04
CA GLU A 251 7.13 -41.02 31.73
C GLU A 251 7.11 -40.84 33.26
N ASP A 252 6.22 -41.58 33.94
CA ASP A 252 6.08 -41.62 35.41
C ASP A 252 7.27 -42.35 36.08
N GLU A 253 8.39 -41.66 36.30
CA GLU A 253 9.47 -42.18 37.17
C GLU A 253 9.08 -42.05 38.66
N SER A 254 8.40 -43.09 39.16
CA SER A 254 8.16 -43.27 40.59
C SER A 254 9.38 -43.89 41.30
N ALA A 255 9.83 -43.24 42.37
CA ALA A 255 10.87 -43.75 43.28
C ALA A 255 10.47 -43.45 44.74
N GLU A 256 10.58 -44.46 45.61
CA GLU A 256 10.10 -44.45 46.99
C GLU A 256 11.23 -44.44 48.03
N ASP A 257 10.86 -44.20 49.30
CA ASP A 257 11.65 -44.32 50.54
C ASP A 257 12.85 -43.36 50.79
N ALA A 258 13.28 -43.09 52.04
CA ALA A 258 12.58 -42.86 53.33
C ALA A 258 13.63 -42.54 54.44
N LEU A 259 13.14 -42.00 55.59
CA LEU A 259 13.84 -41.83 56.89
C LEU A 259 14.96 -40.77 56.93
N GLY A 260 15.20 -40.04 58.04
CA GLY A 260 14.52 -40.00 59.35
C GLY A 260 15.30 -39.16 60.39
N ASP A 261 14.78 -39.05 61.62
CA ASP A 261 15.32 -38.37 62.83
C ASP A 261 15.47 -36.82 62.81
N GLU A 262 15.35 -36.09 63.93
CA GLU A 262 14.25 -35.98 64.93
C GLU A 262 14.50 -34.72 65.83
N GLN A 263 13.57 -34.42 66.76
CA GLN A 263 13.69 -33.49 67.93
C GLN A 263 13.78 -31.96 67.69
N ASP A 264 13.30 -31.07 68.59
CA ASP A 264 12.14 -31.13 69.52
C ASP A 264 11.87 -29.75 70.22
N GLU A 265 10.78 -29.67 71.01
CA GLU A 265 10.39 -28.67 72.06
C GLU A 265 10.10 -27.17 71.72
N ASP A 266 8.81 -26.81 71.83
CA ASP A 266 8.18 -25.68 72.59
C ASP A 266 8.91 -24.34 72.88
N ALA A 267 8.19 -23.21 72.68
CA ALA A 267 7.85 -22.23 73.75
C ALA A 267 6.96 -21.04 73.27
N ASP A 268 6.25 -20.42 74.22
CA ASP A 268 5.29 -19.31 74.05
C ASP A 268 5.86 -17.90 74.38
N THR A 269 5.05 -16.86 74.10
CA THR A 269 4.95 -15.52 74.77
C THR A 269 5.85 -14.30 74.43
N ALA A 270 5.15 -13.25 73.96
CA ALA A 270 5.09 -11.85 74.45
C ALA A 270 6.15 -10.76 74.09
N ASP A 271 5.61 -9.52 73.95
CA ASP A 271 6.18 -8.17 74.17
C ASP A 271 7.41 -7.69 73.35
N GLU A 272 7.61 -6.40 73.01
CA GLU A 272 6.76 -5.18 73.09
C GLU A 272 7.20 -4.20 71.94
N PRO A 273 6.59 -2.99 71.75
CA PRO A 273 6.83 -2.16 70.56
C PRO A 273 8.06 -1.25 70.65
N LEU A 274 8.41 -0.63 69.51
CA LEU A 274 9.31 0.54 69.46
C LEU A 274 8.71 1.64 68.60
N ASP A 275 8.34 2.75 69.24
CA ASP A 275 8.34 4.08 68.59
C ASP A 275 9.78 4.53 68.32
N ASP A 276 9.98 5.29 67.24
CA ASP A 276 10.72 6.56 67.38
C ASP A 276 10.10 7.60 66.44
N GLU A 277 9.93 8.82 66.94
CA GLU A 277 9.28 9.94 66.22
C GLU A 277 10.32 10.86 65.56
N ARG A 278 9.83 11.73 64.65
CA ARG A 278 10.19 13.18 64.47
C ARG A 278 10.48 13.58 63.01
N PRO A 279 10.32 14.87 62.66
CA PRO A 279 9.22 15.79 62.98
C PRO A 279 8.63 16.39 61.66
N GLY A 280 7.51 17.13 61.61
CA GLY A 280 7.32 18.48 62.17
C GLY A 280 8.34 19.49 61.60
N GLY A 281 8.02 20.50 60.77
CA GLY A 281 6.72 21.01 60.31
C GLY A 281 6.36 22.35 60.98
N ALA A 282 6.42 23.46 60.24
CA ALA A 282 5.81 24.77 60.56
C ALA A 282 5.97 25.79 59.41
N ASP A 283 4.95 26.63 59.29
CA ASP A 283 4.68 27.73 58.35
C ASP A 283 5.61 28.96 58.46
N VAL A 284 5.49 29.90 57.50
CA VAL A 284 5.05 31.31 57.71
C VAL A 284 4.87 32.06 56.36
N GLU A 285 4.10 33.16 56.39
CA GLU A 285 3.38 33.86 55.30
C GLU A 285 4.15 35.02 54.61
N ASP A 286 3.41 35.83 53.81
CA ASP A 286 3.69 37.19 53.28
C ASP A 286 4.74 37.38 52.15
N ASP A 287 4.63 38.35 51.22
CA ASP A 287 3.58 39.36 50.89
C ASP A 287 3.76 39.83 49.42
N GLY A 288 2.73 40.45 48.83
CA GLY A 288 2.92 41.70 48.06
C GLY A 288 2.98 41.69 46.52
N ALA A 289 2.07 42.51 45.95
CA ALA A 289 2.14 43.26 44.68
C ALA A 289 1.44 42.68 43.41
N GLU A 290 0.92 43.62 42.60
CA GLU A 290 -0.18 43.43 41.64
C GLU A 290 -0.16 44.48 40.50
N HIS A 291 -1.08 44.34 39.53
CA HIS A 291 -1.28 45.12 38.29
C HIS A 291 -0.30 44.79 37.12
N GLU A 292 -0.67 44.98 35.83
CA GLU A 292 -1.77 45.80 35.28
C GLU A 292 -2.47 45.15 34.05
N ASP A 293 -3.79 45.25 33.96
CA ASP A 293 -4.62 44.79 32.83
C ASP A 293 -4.73 45.85 31.71
N VAL A 294 -4.77 45.43 30.45
CA VAL A 294 -5.09 46.31 29.30
C VAL A 294 -6.39 45.89 28.63
N VAL A 295 -7.47 46.62 28.92
CA VAL A 295 -8.78 46.50 28.27
C VAL A 295 -9.03 47.71 27.37
N VAL A 296 -9.43 47.48 26.11
CA VAL A 296 -9.91 48.56 25.22
C VAL A 296 -11.20 48.13 24.52
N THR A 297 -12.30 48.83 24.79
CA THR A 297 -13.63 48.57 24.20
C THR A 297 -14.19 49.80 23.50
N THR A 298 -14.50 49.66 22.20
CA THR A 298 -15.58 50.34 21.43
C THR A 298 -16.06 51.75 21.84
N GLY A 299 -15.92 52.75 20.95
CA GLY A 299 -16.63 54.04 21.08
C GLY A 299 -16.52 54.99 19.88
N VAL A 300 -17.66 55.40 19.30
CA VAL A 300 -17.81 56.29 18.12
C VAL A 300 -17.72 57.79 18.50
N GLY A 301 -17.17 58.71 17.66
CA GLY A 301 -17.34 60.15 17.95
C GLY A 301 -16.69 61.31 17.15
N SER A 302 -16.72 61.36 15.81
CA SER A 302 -16.82 62.60 14.97
C SER A 302 -15.83 63.81 15.01
N SER A 303 -15.47 64.31 13.80
CA SER A 303 -14.96 65.67 13.45
C SER A 303 -13.49 66.02 13.79
N SER A 304 -12.74 66.87 13.05
CA SER A 304 -13.02 67.82 11.94
C SER A 304 -11.90 67.89 10.87
N THR A 305 -12.18 68.54 9.73
CA THR A 305 -11.38 68.83 8.50
C THR A 305 -10.36 69.99 8.66
N PRO A 306 -9.52 70.41 7.66
CA PRO A 306 -9.50 70.14 6.19
C PRO A 306 -8.09 69.73 5.65
N ASP A 307 -7.74 69.67 4.35
CA ASP A 307 -8.34 70.02 3.03
C ASP A 307 -7.67 69.11 1.94
N ALA A 308 -7.90 69.11 0.61
CA ALA A 308 -8.71 69.89 -0.35
C ALA A 308 -8.96 69.07 -1.64
N GLY A 309 -9.80 69.56 -2.57
CA GLY A 309 -9.86 69.10 -3.99
C GLY A 309 -11.27 68.76 -4.52
N ALA A 310 -11.75 69.50 -5.52
CA ALA A 310 -13.11 69.41 -6.11
C ALA A 310 -13.05 69.75 -7.63
N PRO A 311 -14.14 69.85 -8.44
CA PRO A 311 -15.59 69.69 -8.13
C PRO A 311 -16.49 68.97 -9.21
N ALA A 312 -17.73 68.63 -8.80
CA ALA A 312 -19.06 68.75 -9.48
C ALA A 312 -19.27 68.49 -11.02
N SER A 313 -20.44 68.08 -11.55
CA SER A 313 -21.80 68.58 -11.21
C SER A 313 -23.00 67.75 -11.73
N ASP A 314 -24.07 67.69 -10.92
CA ASP A 314 -25.54 67.66 -11.15
C ASP A 314 -26.34 66.63 -12.04
N PRO A 315 -27.66 66.40 -11.75
CA PRO A 315 -28.49 65.33 -12.35
C PRO A 315 -29.85 65.73 -12.98
N ALA A 316 -30.46 64.85 -13.80
CA ALA A 316 -31.90 64.64 -14.13
C ALA A 316 -32.00 63.40 -15.09
N ASP A 317 -33.13 62.77 -15.48
CA ASP A 317 -34.58 62.93 -15.26
C ASP A 317 -35.32 61.56 -15.50
N VAL A 318 -36.64 61.49 -15.23
CA VAL A 318 -37.70 60.48 -15.55
C VAL A 318 -37.42 59.05 -16.12
N GLY A 319 -38.24 58.08 -15.67
CA GLY A 319 -38.39 56.71 -16.24
C GLY A 319 -39.35 56.59 -17.46
N PRO A 320 -40.06 55.46 -17.72
CA PRO A 320 -40.67 54.56 -16.71
C PRO A 320 -40.62 53.01 -16.95
N GLU A 321 -41.02 52.31 -15.89
CA GLU A 321 -41.65 50.97 -15.72
C GLU A 321 -42.17 50.17 -16.95
N ALA A 322 -41.93 48.84 -16.93
CA ALA A 322 -42.85 47.71 -17.18
C ALA A 322 -42.04 46.41 -17.47
N ASP A 323 -42.38 45.19 -17.05
CA ASP A 323 -43.34 44.63 -16.06
C ASP A 323 -42.90 43.14 -15.82
N GLY A 324 -43.42 42.45 -14.80
CA GLY A 324 -43.33 40.98 -14.69
C GLY A 324 -42.61 40.43 -13.44
N THR A 325 -43.39 40.16 -12.38
CA THR A 325 -42.98 39.33 -11.23
C THR A 325 -42.81 37.86 -11.61
N THR A 326 -41.80 37.18 -11.05
CA THR A 326 -41.85 35.73 -10.78
C THR A 326 -41.64 35.49 -9.29
N SER A 327 -42.48 34.64 -8.70
CA SER A 327 -42.41 34.20 -7.31
C SER A 327 -42.12 32.71 -7.24
N ASP A 328 -41.70 32.26 -6.08
CA ASP A 328 -41.44 30.87 -5.72
C ASP A 328 -42.71 30.00 -5.83
N ASP A 329 -42.56 28.69 -6.08
CA ASP A 329 -42.96 27.68 -5.08
C ASP A 329 -42.62 26.22 -5.48
N ASP A 330 -42.78 25.37 -4.47
CA ASP A 330 -42.26 24.02 -4.22
C ASP A 330 -42.85 22.81 -5.02
N ALA A 331 -42.19 21.66 -4.83
CA ALA A 331 -42.77 20.31 -4.67
C ALA A 331 -43.31 19.40 -5.84
N LEU A 332 -42.58 18.28 -6.03
CA LEU A 332 -43.01 16.86 -5.87
C LEU A 332 -43.88 16.06 -6.90
N ILE A 333 -43.50 14.77 -7.01
CA ILE A 333 -44.31 13.53 -7.30
C ILE A 333 -44.72 13.19 -8.76
N ASP A 334 -43.95 12.29 -9.36
CA ASP A 334 -44.29 10.91 -9.78
C ASP A 334 -45.71 10.55 -10.31
N SER A 335 -45.81 10.03 -11.55
CA SER A 335 -46.94 9.20 -12.05
C SER A 335 -46.67 8.53 -13.42
N GLU A 336 -47.08 7.27 -13.59
CA GLU A 336 -47.07 6.51 -14.86
C GLU A 336 -48.32 6.79 -15.74
N LEU A 337 -48.24 6.58 -17.08
CA LEU A 337 -49.12 5.68 -17.89
C LEU A 337 -49.14 5.95 -19.41
N ALA A 338 -49.32 4.86 -20.20
CA ALA A 338 -49.53 4.78 -21.67
C ALA A 338 -48.39 5.35 -22.55
N GLY A 339 -48.15 4.96 -23.81
CA GLY A 339 -48.85 4.20 -24.86
C GLY A 339 -48.30 4.76 -26.20
N ASP A 340 -48.16 4.06 -27.33
CA ASP A 340 -48.74 2.81 -27.84
C ASP A 340 -47.71 1.96 -28.63
N GLU A 341 -48.13 0.82 -29.18
CA GLU A 341 -47.31 -0.04 -30.06
C GLU A 341 -47.45 0.29 -31.57
N GLN A 342 -46.52 -0.26 -32.37
CA GLN A 342 -46.63 -0.48 -33.84
C GLN A 342 -46.60 0.81 -34.71
N THR A 343 -46.18 0.79 -35.98
CA THR A 343 -46.15 -0.27 -37.01
C THR A 343 -44.84 -0.41 -37.78
N LEU A 344 -44.65 -1.57 -38.42
CA LEU A 344 -43.57 -1.85 -39.39
C LEU A 344 -43.65 -1.00 -40.67
N ALA A 345 -42.53 -0.88 -41.36
CA ALA A 345 -42.45 -0.72 -42.81
C ALA A 345 -41.20 -1.44 -43.35
N GLU A 346 -41.41 -2.51 -44.10
CA GLU A 346 -40.35 -3.27 -44.79
C GLU A 346 -40.05 -2.64 -46.16
N HIS A 347 -38.85 -2.85 -46.70
CA HIS A 347 -38.63 -2.80 -48.14
C HIS A 347 -37.58 -3.83 -48.57
N GLU A 348 -37.94 -4.68 -49.53
CA GLU A 348 -37.13 -5.79 -50.00
C GLU A 348 -36.21 -5.42 -51.19
N LEU A 349 -35.08 -6.13 -51.24
CA LEU A 349 -34.43 -6.82 -52.37
C LEU A 349 -34.19 -6.15 -53.74
N GLY A 350 -33.01 -6.48 -54.29
CA GLY A 350 -32.54 -6.19 -55.66
C GLY A 350 -31.07 -5.77 -55.64
N GLU A 351 -30.15 -6.33 -56.42
CA GLU A 351 -30.22 -7.44 -57.40
C GLU A 351 -28.88 -8.24 -57.35
N GLU A 352 -28.85 -9.46 -57.92
CA GLU A 352 -27.60 -10.22 -58.13
C GLU A 352 -26.97 -9.87 -59.49
N GLU A 353 -25.63 -9.79 -59.59
CA GLU A 353 -24.94 -9.93 -60.86
C GLU A 353 -23.64 -10.74 -60.69
N THR A 354 -23.38 -11.66 -61.61
CA THR A 354 -22.19 -12.53 -61.66
C THR A 354 -21.68 -12.63 -63.09
N LEU A 355 -20.35 -12.61 -63.27
CA LEU A 355 -19.47 -13.07 -64.38
C LEU A 355 -18.18 -12.22 -64.26
N GLN A 356 -16.96 -12.76 -64.10
CA GLN A 356 -16.14 -13.52 -65.07
C GLN A 356 -15.80 -12.75 -66.35
N ASP A 357 -14.64 -12.09 -66.36
CA ASP A 357 -13.41 -12.44 -67.12
C ASP A 357 -12.34 -11.38 -66.74
N ASP A 358 -11.09 -11.69 -66.33
CA ASP A 358 -9.97 -12.40 -66.98
C ASP A 358 -9.12 -11.48 -67.90
N GLU A 359 -8.20 -10.69 -67.30
CA GLU A 359 -7.06 -10.10 -68.05
C GLU A 359 -5.80 -9.85 -67.18
N LEU A 360 -4.79 -10.69 -67.40
CA LEU A 360 -3.33 -10.45 -67.42
C LEU A 360 -2.70 -9.31 -66.57
N ILE A 361 -1.82 -9.69 -65.64
CA ILE A 361 -0.58 -8.94 -65.32
C ILE A 361 0.59 -9.94 -65.38
N GLU A 362 1.68 -9.53 -66.03
CA GLU A 362 2.83 -10.38 -66.38
C GLU A 362 3.87 -10.55 -65.26
N ASP A 363 4.75 -11.53 -65.47
CA ASP A 363 5.78 -12.05 -64.58
C ASP A 363 6.68 -11.01 -63.88
N ALA A 364 7.03 -11.30 -62.62
CA ALA A 364 8.12 -10.66 -61.90
C ALA A 364 8.89 -11.71 -61.07
N ASP A 365 10.00 -12.21 -61.62
CA ASP A 365 10.86 -13.20 -60.96
C ASP A 365 11.44 -12.69 -59.64
N VAL A 366 11.30 -13.48 -58.58
CA VAL A 366 12.14 -13.42 -57.37
C VAL A 366 12.60 -14.84 -57.05
N PRO A 367 13.87 -15.21 -57.32
CA PRO A 367 14.33 -16.58 -57.13
C PRO A 367 14.51 -16.92 -55.65
N ALA A 368 14.28 -18.18 -55.33
CA ALA A 368 14.76 -18.78 -54.08
C ALA A 368 16.12 -19.44 -54.35
N ASP A 369 17.16 -18.97 -53.66
CA ASP A 369 18.44 -19.67 -53.60
C ASP A 369 18.45 -20.58 -52.36
N ASP A 370 18.79 -21.85 -52.58
CA ASP A 370 18.91 -22.90 -51.57
C ASP A 370 20.24 -23.64 -51.78
N ASP A 371 20.76 -24.24 -50.72
CA ASP A 371 21.91 -25.16 -50.67
C ASP A 371 23.29 -24.66 -51.20
N LEU A 372 24.25 -24.46 -50.28
CA LEU A 372 25.69 -24.61 -50.58
C LEU A 372 26.44 -25.26 -49.40
N THR A 373 26.60 -26.57 -49.45
CA THR A 373 27.45 -27.34 -48.53
C THR A 373 28.81 -27.69 -49.16
N GLY A 374 29.90 -27.54 -48.38
CA GLY A 374 31.09 -28.41 -48.49
C GLY A 374 32.40 -27.87 -49.09
N GLY A 375 33.30 -27.39 -48.21
CA GLY A 375 34.74 -27.78 -48.14
C GLY A 375 35.78 -27.30 -49.18
N VAL A 376 37.01 -27.00 -48.72
CA VAL A 376 38.26 -27.80 -48.93
C VAL A 376 39.53 -27.07 -48.41
N GLU A 377 40.26 -27.77 -47.52
CA GLU A 377 41.71 -27.80 -47.18
C GLU A 377 42.71 -26.61 -47.31
N THR A 378 43.27 -26.24 -46.13
CA THR A 378 44.69 -26.11 -45.71
C THR A 378 45.81 -25.43 -46.55
N LEU A 379 46.48 -24.45 -45.92
CA LEU A 379 47.96 -24.30 -45.71
C LEU A 379 48.12 -23.61 -44.32
N LEU A 380 48.98 -24.00 -43.36
CA LEU A 380 50.47 -24.02 -43.30
C LEU A 380 51.07 -22.60 -43.48
N ASP A 381 51.84 -21.97 -42.58
CA ASP A 381 52.40 -22.30 -41.23
C ASP A 381 52.22 -21.03 -40.29
N ASP A 382 52.63 -20.87 -39.03
CA ASP A 382 53.90 -21.22 -38.35
C ASP A 382 53.84 -21.09 -36.79
N GLU A 383 54.89 -21.59 -36.11
CA GLU A 383 55.27 -21.53 -34.67
C GLU A 383 54.33 -20.95 -33.57
N PHE A 384 53.94 -21.81 -32.60
CA PHE A 384 54.61 -21.82 -31.28
C PHE A 384 54.51 -23.20 -30.61
N ALA A 385 55.59 -23.66 -29.96
CA ALA A 385 55.66 -25.00 -29.37
C ALA A 385 55.23 -25.02 -27.88
N ALA A 386 54.82 -26.19 -27.40
CA ALA A 386 54.58 -26.48 -26.00
C ALA A 386 55.73 -27.31 -25.41
N ASP A 387 55.97 -27.15 -24.11
CA ASP A 387 56.78 -28.05 -23.29
C ASP A 387 55.96 -28.44 -22.04
N GLU A 388 55.50 -29.70 -21.98
CA GLU A 388 55.22 -30.40 -20.73
C GLU A 388 56.06 -31.67 -20.70
N ASP A 389 56.88 -31.83 -19.65
CA ASP A 389 57.02 -33.12 -18.97
C ASP A 389 57.67 -32.93 -17.59
N GLY A 390 57.38 -33.84 -16.65
CA GLY A 390 58.00 -33.88 -15.32
C GLY A 390 59.44 -34.40 -15.34
N PRO A 391 60.14 -34.55 -14.19
CA PRO A 391 59.55 -34.84 -12.86
C PRO A 391 60.17 -34.09 -11.67
N VAL A 392 59.58 -34.27 -10.48
CA VAL A 392 60.24 -34.05 -9.18
C VAL A 392 59.82 -35.11 -8.17
N GLY A 393 60.74 -35.51 -7.29
CA GLY A 393 60.51 -36.42 -6.18
C GLY A 393 61.56 -36.24 -5.08
N ASP A 394 61.24 -36.77 -3.90
CA ASP A 394 62.00 -36.87 -2.65
C ASP A 394 62.39 -35.60 -1.84
N GLU A 395 62.03 -35.68 -0.55
CA GLU A 395 62.76 -35.29 0.69
C GLU A 395 63.42 -33.89 0.78
N LEU A 396 63.14 -33.02 1.77
CA LEU A 396 63.35 -33.17 3.23
C LEU A 396 62.73 -31.97 4.03
N ALA A 397 62.53 -32.14 5.35
CA ALA A 397 62.49 -31.16 6.49
C ALA A 397 61.81 -29.76 6.30
N GLY A 398 60.92 -29.29 7.19
CA GLY A 398 61.22 -28.78 8.55
C GLY A 398 61.24 -27.22 8.53
N ASP A 399 60.78 -26.44 9.52
CA ASP A 399 60.31 -26.71 10.89
C ASP A 399 59.13 -25.74 11.26
N GLU A 400 58.89 -25.50 12.57
CA GLU A 400 57.71 -24.83 13.17
C GLU A 400 57.82 -23.28 13.35
N GLU A 401 56.91 -22.70 14.15
CA GLU A 401 56.77 -21.28 14.60
C GLU A 401 56.16 -20.27 13.58
N THR A 402 55.33 -19.27 13.96
CA THR A 402 54.59 -18.96 15.21
C THR A 402 53.29 -18.16 14.91
N LEU A 403 52.44 -17.88 15.93
CA LEU A 403 51.32 -16.92 15.90
C LEU A 403 51.32 -16.03 17.17
N ALA A 404 51.16 -14.72 16.99
CA ALA A 404 50.68 -13.69 17.93
C ALA A 404 50.54 -12.39 17.11
N GLU A 405 49.39 -11.72 17.02
CA GLU A 405 48.72 -10.90 18.06
C GLU A 405 49.54 -9.65 18.42
N ASP A 406 49.03 -8.48 18.01
CA ASP A 406 49.59 -7.14 18.23
C ASP A 406 48.49 -6.29 18.90
N GLU A 407 48.84 -5.57 19.97
CA GLU A 407 47.90 -5.11 20.99
C GLU A 407 47.50 -3.62 20.83
N PHE A 408 46.27 -3.26 21.24
CA PHE A 408 45.78 -1.88 21.25
C PHE A 408 46.05 -1.22 22.61
N ASP A 409 46.85 -0.15 22.63
CA ASP A 409 46.95 0.79 23.76
C ASP A 409 46.56 2.21 23.30
N ASP A 410 45.68 2.85 24.06
CA ASP A 410 45.20 4.23 23.88
C ASP A 410 45.43 4.98 25.20
N ASP A 411 46.34 5.97 25.19
CA ASP A 411 46.60 6.81 26.36
C ASP A 411 46.90 8.27 25.94
N GLY A 412 46.43 9.22 26.77
CA GLY A 412 46.13 10.59 26.35
C GLY A 412 47.21 11.64 26.66
N GLY A 413 47.07 12.82 26.02
CA GLY A 413 47.93 13.96 26.32
C GLY A 413 47.39 15.29 25.79
N SER A 414 47.03 16.20 26.71
CA SER A 414 46.60 17.57 26.39
C SER A 414 47.66 18.61 26.79
N VAL A 415 47.92 19.61 25.95
CA VAL A 415 48.50 20.93 26.31
C VAL A 415 48.12 21.97 25.25
N ALA A 416 48.24 23.26 25.58
CA ALA A 416 47.86 24.37 24.71
C ALA A 416 48.91 25.51 24.71
N ASP A 417 49.13 26.09 23.53
CA ASP A 417 49.69 27.43 23.22
C ASP A 417 49.50 27.62 21.69
N GLY A 418 49.59 28.80 21.05
CA GLY A 418 49.80 30.16 21.57
C GLY A 418 50.44 31.09 20.51
N LEU A 419 49.84 32.27 20.28
CA LEU A 419 50.43 33.53 19.74
C LEU A 419 50.64 33.78 18.20
N VAL A 420 49.95 34.84 17.73
CA VAL A 420 50.47 36.04 16.98
C VAL A 420 50.63 36.04 15.44
N GLY A 421 50.27 37.19 14.82
CA GLY A 421 50.47 37.60 13.41
C GLY A 421 49.16 37.68 12.62
N ASP A 422 48.43 38.81 12.43
CA ASP A 422 48.72 40.22 12.06
C ASP A 422 48.76 40.49 10.52
N ASP A 423 48.48 41.77 10.16
CA ASP A 423 48.31 42.38 8.82
C ASP A 423 47.07 41.90 8.01
N GLU A 424 45.99 42.70 7.81
CA GLU A 424 45.84 44.01 7.12
C GLU A 424 45.94 43.93 5.59
N ASP A 425 44.81 43.81 4.87
CA ASP A 425 44.46 44.72 3.76
C ASP A 425 43.02 44.56 3.20
N GLY A 426 42.52 45.62 2.57
CA GLY A 426 41.26 45.71 1.82
C GLY A 426 40.93 47.17 1.48
N PRO A 427 39.74 47.55 0.96
CA PRO A 427 38.73 46.80 0.22
C PRO A 427 38.62 47.29 -1.25
N ALA A 428 37.64 46.82 -2.02
CA ALA A 428 37.27 47.45 -3.30
C ALA A 428 35.80 47.20 -3.70
N ASP A 429 34.89 48.07 -3.24
CA ASP A 429 33.59 48.25 -3.89
C ASP A 429 33.77 48.92 -5.27
N GLY A 430 32.91 48.60 -6.23
CA GLY A 430 32.95 49.15 -7.59
C GLY A 430 31.55 49.35 -8.18
N ASP A 431 31.04 50.57 -8.06
CA ASP A 431 29.70 50.98 -8.51
C ASP A 431 29.81 52.11 -9.55
N ASP A 432 29.29 51.86 -10.76
CA ASP A 432 29.27 52.73 -11.97
C ASP A 432 28.72 51.85 -13.15
N ARG A 433 27.67 52.17 -13.94
CA ARG A 433 26.73 53.31 -14.05
C ARG A 433 25.40 52.87 -14.66
#